data_AF-A0A0C3S3I4-F1
#
_entry.id   AF-A0A0C3S3I4-F1
#
_cell.length_a   1.000
_cell.length_b   1.000
_cell.length_c   1.000
_cell.angle_alpha   90.00
_cell.angle_beta   90.00
_cell.angle_gamma   90.00
#
_symmetry.space_group_name_H-M   'P 1'
#
loop_
_entity.id
_entity.type
_entity.pdbx_description
1 polymer ?
#
loop_
_entity_poly.entity_id
_entity_poly.type
_entity_poly.pdbx_seq_one_letter_code
_entity_poly.pdbx_strand_id
1 'polypeptide(L)' 'LDAQPEWVVFNEFILTTRPYIRTVTAVQPEWLLEYAPLYFNLGEFKNSEMKRALVKVQNKRTGMRGTPIKDGKKKRKQRR' A
#
# COMPACT_ATOMS: atom_id res chain seq x y z
N LEU A 1 -1.81 25.83 6.42
CA LEU A 1 -0.54 25.15 6.80
C LEU A 1 -0.75 23.62 6.77
N ASP A 2 -1.66 23.12 5.92
CA ASP A 2 -2.39 21.87 6.21
C ASP A 2 -2.25 20.85 5.09
N ALA A 3 -1.02 20.40 4.82
CA ALA A 3 -0.84 19.20 4.02
C ALA A 3 -0.70 18.02 4.98
N GLN A 4 -1.80 17.28 5.21
CA GLN A 4 -1.70 15.97 5.86
C GLN A 4 -1.14 14.99 4.82
N PRO A 5 0.09 14.48 5.00
CA PRO A 5 0.69 13.57 4.03
C PRO A 5 -0.05 12.23 4.03
N GLU A 6 -0.23 11.66 2.85
CA GLU A 6 -0.85 10.33 2.68
C GLU A 6 0.07 9.21 3.21
N TRP A 7 1.38 9.39 3.06
CA TRP A 7 2.40 8.42 3.45
C TRP A 7 3.36 9.01 4.47
N VAL A 8 3.53 8.30 5.58
CA VAL A 8 4.43 8.71 6.66
C VAL A 8 5.19 7.52 7.22
N VAL A 9 6.38 7.81 7.73
CA VAL A 9 7.12 6.92 8.63
C VAL A 9 7.08 7.53 10.03
N PHE A 10 6.94 6.68 11.04
CA PHE A 10 6.95 7.09 12.45
C PHE A 10 8.01 6.31 13.22
N ASN A 11 8.56 6.93 14.27
CA ASN A 11 9.50 6.27 15.16
C ASN A 11 8.78 5.51 16.29
N GLU A 12 7.73 6.11 16.84
CA GLU A 12 7.08 5.62 18.06
C GLU A 12 5.57 5.55 17.89
N PHE A 13 5.00 4.43 18.34
CA PHE A 13 3.57 4.25 18.49
C PHE A 13 3.20 4.35 19.96
N ILE A 14 2.34 5.31 20.32
CA ILE A 14 1.95 5.57 21.70
C ILE A 14 0.53 5.03 21.92
N LEU A 15 0.44 3.94 22.68
CA LEU A 15 -0.83 3.30 23.02
C LEU A 15 -1.50 4.03 24.20
N THR A 16 -2.57 4.76 23.92
CA THR A 16 -3.44 5.41 24.92
C THR A 16 -4.91 5.16 24.57
N THR A 17 -5.84 5.87 25.23
CA THR A 17 -7.27 5.86 24.85
C THR A 17 -7.51 6.27 23.39
N ARG A 18 -6.66 7.15 22.84
CA ARG A 18 -6.62 7.47 21.41
C ARG A 18 -5.19 7.28 20.92
N PRO A 19 -4.86 6.12 20.33
CA PRO A 19 -3.49 5.85 19.92
C PRO A 19 -3.02 6.88 18.90
N TYR A 20 -1.76 7.30 19.02
CA TYR A 20 -1.14 8.24 18.11
C TYR A 20 0.31 7.86 17.84
N ILE A 21 0.86 8.40 16.75
CA ILE A 21 2.25 8.21 16.34
C ILE A 21 3.06 9.48 16.63
N ARG A 22 4.30 9.33 17.08
CA ARG A 22 5.22 10.43 17.42
C ARG A 22 6.47 10.37 16.54
N THR A 23 7.03 11.55 16.26
CA THR A 23 8.20 11.73 15.39
C THR A 23 7.88 11.21 13.98
N VAL A 24 7.01 11.96 13.29
CA VAL A 24 6.42 11.59 12.00
C VAL A 24 7.13 12.34 10.89
N THR A 25 7.54 11.62 9.84
CA THR A 25 8.17 12.19 8.64
C THR A 25 7.35 11.80 7.41
N ALA A 26 7.01 12.78 6.57
CA ALA A 26 6.37 12.53 5.29
C ALA A 26 7.33 11.82 4.34
N VAL A 27 6.84 10.81 3.62
CA VAL A 27 7.67 10.04 2.67
C VAL A 27 6.95 9.82 1.35
N GLN A 28 7.71 9.55 0.30
CA GLN A 28 7.19 9.12 -0.98
C GLN A 28 7.05 7.58 -1.02
N PRO A 29 5.94 7.02 -1.52
CA PRO A 29 5.72 5.58 -1.53
C PRO A 29 6.71 4.82 -2.42
N GLU A 30 7.30 5.49 -3.43
CA GLU A 30 8.33 4.91 -4.31
C GLU A 30 9.57 4.47 -3.51
N TRP A 31 9.93 5.21 -2.45
CA TRP A 31 11.10 4.91 -1.63
C TRP A 31 10.93 3.61 -0.84
N LEU A 32 9.70 3.29 -0.41
CA LEU A 32 9.41 2.05 0.31
C LEU A 32 9.71 0.82 -0.56
N LEU A 33 9.32 0.88 -1.83
CA LEU A 33 9.56 -0.20 -2.79
C LEU A 33 11.05 -0.33 -3.16
N GLU A 34 11.79 0.77 -3.11
CA GLU A 34 13.21 0.83 -3.48
C GLU A 34 14.14 0.36 -2.35
N TYR A 35 13.93 0.86 -1.13
CA TYR A 35 14.81 0.59 0.00
C TYR A 35 14.45 -0.69 0.76
N ALA A 36 13.20 -1.14 0.70
CA ALA A 36 12.74 -2.34 1.43
C ALA A 36 11.93 -3.31 0.53
N PRO A 37 12.49 -3.79 -0.58
CA PRO A 37 11.77 -4.63 -1.54
C PRO A 37 11.33 -5.99 -0.95
N LEU A 38 12.10 -6.53 0.00
CA LEU A 38 11.79 -7.80 0.67
C LEU A 38 10.54 -7.69 1.56
N TYR A 39 10.38 -6.54 2.24
CA TYR A 39 9.22 -6.31 3.12
C TYR A 39 7.98 -5.95 2.31
N PHE A 40 8.11 -5.10 1.30
CA PHE A 40 7.00 -4.64 0.46
C PHE A 40 6.78 -5.51 -0.78
N ASN A 41 6.87 -6.83 -0.64
CA ASN A 41 6.57 -7.76 -1.73
C ASN A 41 5.06 -7.81 -2.03
N LEU A 42 4.63 -7.15 -3.11
CA LEU A 42 3.22 -7.06 -3.49
C LEU A 42 2.59 -8.41 -3.88
N GLY A 43 3.39 -9.43 -4.22
CA GLY A 43 2.88 -10.78 -4.50
C GLY A 43 2.28 -11.46 -3.27
N GLU A 44 2.91 -11.28 -2.12
CA GLU A 44 2.55 -11.93 -0.84
C GLU A 44 1.63 -11.06 0.03
N PHE A 45 1.55 -9.76 -0.26
CA PHE A 45 0.70 -8.84 0.48
C PHE A 45 -0.78 -9.24 0.43
N LYS A 46 -1.44 -9.17 1.58
CA LYS A 46 -2.91 -9.29 1.66
C LYS A 46 -3.57 -8.21 0.80
N ASN A 47 -4.72 -8.51 0.22
CA ASN A 47 -5.49 -7.54 -0.55
C ASN A 47 -6.02 -6.43 0.40
N SER A 48 -5.29 -5.32 0.46
CA SER A 48 -5.59 -4.13 1.26
C SER A 48 -5.55 -2.87 0.39
N GLU A 49 -6.05 -1.76 0.93
CA GLU A 49 -5.95 -0.44 0.29
C GLU A 49 -4.50 -0.04 0.03
N MET A 50 -3.62 -0.27 1.01
CA MET A 50 -2.17 -0.06 0.89
C MET A 50 -1.57 -0.82 -0.30
N LYS A 51 -1.91 -2.10 -0.47
CA LYS A 51 -1.45 -2.90 -1.63
C LYS A 51 -1.87 -2.25 -2.94
N ARG A 52 -3.13 -1.82 -3.05
CA ARG A 52 -3.65 -1.19 -4.27
C ARG A 52 -2.94 0.13 -4.58
N ALA A 53 -2.64 0.93 -3.56
CA ALA A 53 -1.88 2.17 -3.71
C ALA A 53 -0.45 1.91 -4.19
N LEU A 54 0.28 0.97 -3.56
CA LEU A 54 1.64 0.61 -3.96
C LEU A 54 1.72 -0.01 -5.36
N VAL A 55 0.74 -0.84 -5.75
CA VAL A 55 0.65 -1.36 -7.12
C VAL A 55 0.50 -0.23 -8.14
N LYS A 56 -0.32 0.79 -7.86
CA LYS A 56 -0.45 1.96 -8.75
C LYS A 56 0.87 2.70 -8.89
N VAL A 57 1.59 2.90 -7.79
CA VAL A 57 2.92 3.53 -7.77
C VAL A 57 3.92 2.72 -8.60
N GLN A 58 3.95 1.39 -8.41
CA GLN A 58 4.81 0.50 -9.18
C GLN A 58 4.50 0.53 -10.69
N ASN A 59 3.22 0.44 -11.07
CA ASN A 59 2.81 0.48 -12.48
C ASN A 59 3.13 1.82 -13.15
N LYS A 60 3.04 2.93 -12.39
CA LYS A 60 3.45 4.26 -12.86
C LYS A 60 4.96 4.31 -13.11
N ARG A 61 5.78 3.71 -12.23
CA ARG A 61 7.24 3.65 -12.34
C ARG A 61 7.71 2.79 -13.51
N THR A 62 7.06 1.66 -13.78
CA THR A 62 7.44 0.74 -14.87
C THR A 62 6.94 1.16 -16.25
N GLY A 63 6.19 2.27 -16.36
CA GLY A 63 5.64 2.75 -17.63
C GLY A 63 4.54 1.86 -18.22
N MET A 64 4.13 0.79 -17.51
CA MET A 64 3.02 -0.07 -17.92
C MET A 64 1.70 0.65 -17.63
N ARG A 65 1.27 1.49 -18.56
CA ARG A 65 -0.11 2.00 -18.60
C ARG A 65 -1.08 0.83 -18.86
N GLY A 66 -1.60 0.27 -17.78
CA GLY A 66 -2.83 -0.51 -17.76
C GLY A 66 -2.71 -1.98 -18.19
N THR A 67 -2.53 -2.87 -17.22
CA THR A 67 -3.13 -4.21 -17.29
C THR A 67 -3.97 -4.41 -16.03
N PRO A 68 -5.29 -4.67 -16.17
CA PRO A 68 -6.15 -4.86 -15.02
C PRO A 68 -5.80 -6.17 -14.33
N ILE A 69 -5.47 -6.09 -13.03
CA ILE A 69 -5.34 -7.27 -12.16
C ILE A 69 -6.72 -7.95 -12.13
N LYS A 70 -6.83 -9.09 -12.83
CA LYS A 70 -8.02 -9.94 -12.78
C LYS A 70 -8.05 -10.63 -11.41
N ASP A 71 -8.80 -10.06 -10.46
CA ASP A 71 -9.21 -10.77 -9.25
C ASP A 71 -10.06 -11.98 -9.66
N GLY A 72 -9.44 -13.16 -9.65
CA GLY A 72 -10.08 -14.43 -9.95
C GLY A 72 -11.06 -14.83 -8.86
N LYS A 73 -12.32 -14.38 -8.96
CA LYS A 73 -13.46 -15.01 -8.27
C LYS A 73 -14.65 -15.18 -9.23
N LYS A 74 -14.67 -16.29 -9.97
CA LYS A 74 -15.93 -16.86 -10.50
C LYS A 74 -16.27 -18.12 -9.71
N LYS A 75 -17.02 -17.99 -8.62
CA LYS A 75 -17.83 -19.11 -8.11
C LYS A 75 -18.98 -19.34 -9.11
N ARG A 76 -18.80 -20.28 -10.03
CA ARG A 76 -19.90 -20.77 -10.88
C ARG A 76 -20.90 -21.50 -9.99
N LYS A 77 -22.05 -20.86 -9.78
CA LYS A 77 -23.24 -21.43 -9.16
C LYS A 77 -23.80 -22.49 -10.12
N GLN A 78 -23.60 -23.76 -9.79
CA GLN A 78 -24.16 -24.88 -10.54
C GLN A 78 -25.64 -25.00 -10.14
N ARG A 79 -26.53 -24.52 -11.00
CA ARG A 79 -27.96 -24.84 -10.95
C ARG A 79 -28.15 -26.11 -11.79
N ARG A 80 -28.49 -27.21 -11.12
CA ARG A 80 -29.35 -28.26 -11.64
C ARG A 80 -30.51 -28.37 -10.66
#